data_AF-A0A8K0JYN3-F1
#
_entry.id   AF-A0A8K0JYN3-F1
#
_cell.length_a   1.000
_cell.length_b   1.000
_cell.length_c   1.000
_cell.angle_alpha   90.00
_cell.angle_beta   90.00
_cell.angle_gamma   90.00
#
_symmetry.space_group_name_H-M   'P 1'
#
loop_
_entity.id
_entity.type
_entity.pdbx_description
1 polymer ?
#
loop_
_entity_poly.entity_id
_entity_poly.type
_entity_poly.pdbx_seq_one_letter_code
_entity_poly.pdbx_strand_id
1 'polypeptide(L)'
;MDKADRRSKRKVFPHAWDKSPKREKKSSLATDLSIHIRMMRLAGHFLPDFNPDSDSKFSLVWAIYSFTHMALMSLQFIAMAVNMVKHFDEVSALTTNAISLLFYLHGPIKVFYFAIYRRRFYKTIRSWDSSLSDQGEGAAMNKASNGIESIDHSITECMKKAQFGAQEWAFENSNVRFRKLAVRRMRKLLVSVMSGSAAAAAFWSLRPFLGLGHYSRKLVMNEGNASLPMDGGQWYLLVDATYPWETSSNVAYALTFLYQVYWIVFCLAQINLLDLLLCSWLIFACEQILHLKDILKPLMQKSQDKNLQSADAVLFKRKGALFQNELSLKRGSTLERTSTLSILQVNPTAHNGYSALSDDESFGLNKGPEDGYFHMKDMSGRNGSNQSLEMRMYQNNNQEISVHCCIKYWVEKHKHIVRFVDCIEDSYGMALLIHMLTSTITLTLLSYEATNISSVDMHALTVITYLLYTLGQVFLFCIYGNKLIEESTSVMQAAYESPWYDCTEEAKAFIQIVCQKSQRAMSISGAKFFTVSLDLFASVLGAVVTYFMVLIQLK
;
A
#
# COMPACT_ATOMS: atom_id res chain seq x y z
N MET A 1 -49.30 -14.77 -62.14
CA MET A 1 -48.30 -15.75 -61.66
C MET A 1 -46.93 -15.11 -61.82
N ASP A 2 -46.01 -15.11 -60.86
CA ASP A 2 -46.15 -15.31 -59.41
C ASP A 2 -44.95 -14.63 -58.70
N LYS A 3 -45.13 -14.23 -57.44
CA LYS A 3 -44.15 -13.78 -56.41
C LYS A 3 -42.79 -13.16 -56.83
N ALA A 4 -42.61 -11.90 -56.45
CA ALA A 4 -41.29 -11.37 -56.06
C ALA A 4 -40.94 -11.84 -54.63
N ASP A 5 -39.99 -12.77 -54.47
CA ASP A 5 -39.57 -13.31 -53.16
C ASP A 5 -38.56 -12.39 -52.44
N ARG A 6 -38.94 -11.88 -51.26
CA ARG A 6 -38.04 -11.13 -50.36
C ARG A 6 -37.37 -12.10 -49.38
N ARG A 7 -36.22 -12.67 -49.74
CA ARG A 7 -35.35 -13.34 -48.76
C ARG A 7 -34.60 -12.34 -47.88
N SER A 8 -35.26 -11.86 -46.83
CA SER A 8 -34.60 -11.16 -45.73
C SER A 8 -33.66 -12.11 -44.99
N LYS A 9 -32.42 -11.68 -44.77
CA LYS A 9 -31.41 -12.46 -44.03
C LYS A 9 -31.82 -12.52 -42.57
N ARG A 10 -32.24 -13.69 -42.06
CA ARG A 10 -32.28 -13.96 -40.61
C ARG A 10 -30.86 -13.83 -40.07
N LYS A 11 -30.58 -12.74 -39.35
CA LYS A 11 -29.40 -12.66 -38.48
C LYS A 11 -29.61 -13.60 -37.30
N VAL A 12 -29.18 -14.85 -37.48
CA VAL A 12 -28.93 -15.75 -36.34
C VAL A 12 -27.77 -15.14 -35.55
N PHE A 13 -28.04 -14.70 -34.33
CA PHE A 13 -26.97 -14.29 -33.40
C PHE A 13 -26.12 -15.53 -33.10
N PRO A 14 -24.80 -15.52 -33.36
CA PRO A 14 -23.95 -16.65 -33.02
C PRO A 14 -23.84 -16.76 -31.49
N HIS A 15 -24.04 -17.97 -30.98
CA HIS A 15 -23.88 -18.32 -29.57
C HIS A 15 -22.42 -18.07 -29.15
N ALA A 16 -22.15 -16.96 -28.46
CA ALA A 16 -20.80 -16.56 -28.05
C ALA A 16 -20.42 -17.08 -26.65
N TRP A 17 -20.95 -18.25 -26.26
CA TRP A 17 -20.85 -18.82 -24.91
C TRP A 17 -20.04 -20.13 -24.84
N ASP A 18 -19.17 -20.39 -25.82
CA ASP A 18 -18.14 -21.42 -25.71
C ASP A 18 -16.73 -20.86 -25.97
N LYS A 19 -16.27 -20.09 -24.98
CA LYS A 19 -14.85 -19.94 -24.68
C LYS A 19 -14.68 -20.11 -23.18
N SER A 20 -14.47 -21.35 -22.75
CA SER A 20 -13.89 -21.64 -21.44
C SER A 20 -12.73 -20.68 -21.19
N PRO A 21 -12.69 -19.94 -20.07
CA PRO A 21 -11.61 -18.99 -19.83
C PRO A 21 -10.30 -19.76 -19.78
N LYS A 22 -9.39 -19.45 -20.72
CA LYS A 22 -8.00 -19.89 -20.61
C LYS A 22 -7.52 -19.49 -19.22
N ARG A 23 -7.01 -20.45 -18.44
CA ARG A 23 -6.45 -20.18 -17.10
C ARG A 23 -5.30 -19.18 -17.22
N GLU A 24 -5.61 -17.89 -17.13
CA GLU A 24 -4.60 -16.87 -16.85
C GLU A 24 -3.92 -17.25 -15.54
N LYS A 25 -2.58 -17.19 -15.50
CA LYS A 25 -1.84 -17.38 -14.25
C LYS A 25 -2.32 -16.30 -13.26
N LYS A 26 -3.08 -16.70 -12.22
CA LYS A 26 -3.55 -15.78 -11.15
C LYS A 26 -2.38 -14.88 -10.74
N SER A 27 -2.52 -13.57 -10.93
CA SER A 27 -1.44 -12.64 -10.60
C SER A 27 -1.30 -12.56 -9.09
N SER A 28 -0.16 -13.01 -8.59
CA SER A 28 0.21 -12.98 -7.18
C SER A 28 1.06 -11.74 -6.88
N LEU A 29 1.07 -11.28 -5.62
CA LEU A 29 1.94 -10.19 -5.16
C LEU A 29 3.42 -10.51 -5.43
N ALA A 30 3.83 -11.79 -5.38
CA ALA A 30 5.16 -12.24 -5.80
C ALA A 30 5.44 -11.98 -7.29
N THR A 31 4.42 -12.11 -8.17
CA THR A 31 4.58 -11.82 -9.60
C THR A 31 4.71 -10.32 -9.88
N ASP A 32 4.01 -9.50 -9.10
CA ASP A 32 4.11 -8.03 -9.14
C ASP A 32 5.50 -7.54 -8.69
N LEU A 33 6.04 -8.15 -7.63
CA LEU A 33 7.38 -7.90 -7.09
C LEU A 33 8.52 -8.66 -7.82
N SER A 34 8.23 -9.40 -8.90
CA SER A 34 9.21 -10.30 -9.55
C SER A 34 10.54 -9.64 -9.95
N ILE A 35 10.53 -8.38 -10.40
CA ILE A 35 11.76 -7.63 -10.73
C ILE A 35 12.57 -7.34 -9.45
N HIS A 36 11.89 -6.94 -8.38
CA HIS A 36 12.51 -6.67 -7.08
C HIS A 36 13.15 -7.96 -6.52
N ILE A 37 12.41 -9.07 -6.53
CA ILE A 37 12.89 -10.39 -6.07
C ILE A 37 14.12 -10.86 -6.88
N ARG A 38 14.13 -10.62 -8.21
CA ARG A 38 15.30 -10.90 -9.05
C ARG A 38 16.51 -10.05 -8.65
N MET A 39 16.33 -8.76 -8.37
CA MET A 39 17.42 -7.89 -7.89
C MET A 39 17.94 -8.34 -6.51
N MET A 40 17.08 -8.72 -5.57
CA MET A 40 17.52 -9.29 -4.28
C MET A 40 18.37 -10.55 -4.46
N ARG A 41 17.96 -11.46 -5.36
CA ARG A 41 18.75 -12.67 -5.70
C ARG A 41 20.10 -12.33 -6.34
N LEU A 42 20.13 -11.35 -7.26
CA LEU A 42 21.37 -10.88 -7.89
C LEU A 42 22.30 -10.17 -6.90
N ALA A 43 21.78 -9.51 -5.88
CA ALA A 43 22.58 -8.97 -4.77
C ALA A 43 22.97 -10.03 -3.72
N GLY A 44 22.72 -11.31 -3.98
CA GLY A 44 23.15 -12.43 -3.15
C GLY A 44 22.27 -12.77 -1.95
N HIS A 45 21.10 -12.13 -1.77
CA HIS A 45 20.15 -12.55 -0.72
C HIS A 45 19.66 -13.97 -0.98
N PHE A 46 19.62 -14.79 0.08
CA PHE A 46 19.22 -16.19 0.01
C PHE A 46 17.69 -16.37 -0.08
N LEU A 47 17.15 -16.46 -1.30
CA LEU A 47 15.73 -16.72 -1.59
C LEU A 47 15.53 -18.05 -2.35
N PRO A 48 15.46 -19.21 -1.66
CA PRO A 48 15.26 -20.51 -2.31
C PRO A 48 13.86 -20.67 -2.94
N ASP A 49 12.81 -20.19 -2.26
CA ASP A 49 11.42 -20.49 -2.64
C ASP A 49 10.91 -19.77 -3.91
N PHE A 50 11.65 -18.77 -4.42
CA PHE A 50 11.30 -18.01 -5.64
C PHE A 50 12.19 -18.38 -6.83
N ASN A 51 12.53 -19.67 -6.97
CA ASN A 51 13.23 -20.16 -8.15
C ASN A 51 12.24 -20.61 -9.24
N PRO A 52 12.12 -19.89 -10.38
CA PRO A 52 11.19 -20.29 -11.44
C PRO A 52 11.66 -21.55 -12.19
N ASP A 53 12.96 -21.80 -12.19
CA ASP A 53 13.60 -22.91 -12.88
C ASP A 53 13.87 -24.03 -11.87
N SER A 54 12.91 -24.95 -11.74
CA SER A 54 12.96 -26.06 -10.76
C SER A 54 13.96 -27.17 -11.11
N ASP A 55 14.95 -26.89 -11.95
CA ASP A 55 16.04 -27.80 -12.26
C ASP A 55 17.07 -27.79 -11.12
N SER A 56 17.29 -28.96 -10.52
CA SER A 56 18.14 -29.12 -9.32
C SER A 56 19.56 -28.57 -9.50
N LYS A 57 20.08 -28.65 -10.73
CA LYS A 57 21.40 -28.13 -11.11
C LYS A 57 21.50 -26.60 -10.96
N PHE A 58 20.50 -25.84 -11.41
CA PHE A 58 20.51 -24.38 -11.29
C PHE A 58 20.36 -23.93 -9.83
N SER A 59 19.57 -24.66 -9.03
CA SER A 59 19.43 -24.37 -7.59
C SER A 59 20.78 -24.45 -6.85
N LEU A 60 21.59 -25.48 -7.14
CA LEU A 60 22.92 -25.64 -6.54
C LEU A 60 23.90 -24.54 -6.98
N VAL A 61 23.90 -24.15 -8.26
CA VAL A 61 24.74 -23.04 -8.76
C VAL A 61 24.40 -21.72 -8.06
N TRP A 62 23.10 -21.42 -7.88
CA TRP A 62 22.66 -20.23 -7.13
C TRP A 62 23.04 -20.26 -5.65
N ALA A 63 23.01 -21.44 -5.02
CA ALA A 63 23.45 -21.60 -3.64
C ALA A 63 24.96 -21.35 -3.47
N ILE A 64 25.79 -21.89 -4.38
CA ILE A 64 27.24 -21.62 -4.41
C ILE A 64 27.49 -20.13 -4.62
N TYR A 65 26.82 -19.50 -5.60
CA TYR A 65 26.95 -18.06 -5.87
C TYR A 65 26.59 -17.19 -4.65
N SER A 66 25.47 -17.46 -3.98
CA SER A 66 25.05 -16.71 -2.80
C SER A 66 26.05 -16.87 -1.65
N PHE A 67 26.56 -18.09 -1.43
CA PHE A 67 27.57 -18.35 -0.39
C PHE A 67 28.91 -17.66 -0.69
N THR A 68 29.45 -17.79 -1.90
CA THR A 68 30.72 -17.15 -2.27
C THR A 68 30.60 -15.63 -2.27
N HIS A 69 29.47 -15.08 -2.72
CA HIS A 69 29.21 -13.65 -2.64
C HIS A 69 29.15 -13.14 -1.20
N MET A 70 28.40 -13.82 -0.30
CA MET A 70 28.35 -13.44 1.11
C MET A 70 29.72 -13.55 1.79
N ALA A 71 30.53 -14.57 1.47
CA ALA A 71 31.90 -14.69 1.97
C ALA A 71 32.79 -13.52 1.49
N LEU A 72 32.70 -13.15 0.21
CA LEU A 72 33.42 -12.00 -0.36
C LEU A 72 32.97 -10.66 0.24
N MET A 73 31.67 -10.48 0.53
CA MET A 73 31.20 -9.26 1.22
C MET A 73 31.69 -9.19 2.67
N SER A 74 31.70 -10.33 3.36
CA SER A 74 32.13 -10.44 4.76
C SER A 74 33.64 -10.24 4.93
N LEU A 75 34.45 -10.79 4.02
CA LEU A 75 35.91 -10.67 4.05
C LEU A 75 36.34 -9.20 4.04
N GLN A 76 35.78 -8.39 3.13
CA GLN A 76 36.07 -6.96 3.04
C GLN A 76 35.61 -6.19 4.27
N PHE A 77 34.42 -6.50 4.82
CA PHE A 77 33.94 -5.87 6.05
C PHE A 77 34.85 -6.17 7.25
N ILE A 78 35.36 -7.39 7.35
CA ILE A 78 36.36 -7.77 8.37
C ILE A 78 37.68 -7.03 8.14
N ALA A 79 38.14 -6.88 6.89
CA ALA A 79 39.36 -6.12 6.56
C ALA A 79 39.27 -4.63 6.94
N MET A 80 38.07 -4.02 6.88
CA MET A 80 37.80 -2.68 7.40
C MET A 80 37.81 -2.64 8.94
N ALA A 81 37.18 -3.61 9.61
CA ALA A 81 37.18 -3.68 11.07
C ALA A 81 38.61 -3.84 11.63
N VAL A 82 39.44 -4.68 10.99
CA VAL A 82 40.87 -4.82 11.32
C VAL A 82 41.62 -3.51 11.07
N ASN A 83 41.29 -2.76 10.02
CA ASN A 83 41.93 -1.46 9.74
C ASN A 83 41.65 -0.44 10.85
N MET A 84 40.41 -0.36 11.31
CA MET A 84 40.01 0.49 12.43
C MET A 84 40.73 0.11 13.73
N VAL A 85 40.84 -1.20 14.02
CA VAL A 85 41.56 -1.71 15.21
C VAL A 85 43.07 -1.45 15.13
N LYS A 86 43.66 -1.36 13.93
CA LYS A 86 45.10 -1.03 13.77
C LYS A 86 45.43 0.45 13.92
N HIS A 87 44.49 1.34 13.62
CA HIS A 87 44.68 2.80 13.66
C HIS A 87 43.87 3.44 14.81
N PHE A 88 43.73 2.72 15.92
CA PHE A 88 42.92 3.17 17.06
C PHE A 88 43.57 4.30 17.87
N ASP A 89 44.90 4.48 17.74
CA ASP A 89 45.66 5.51 18.46
C ASP A 89 45.40 6.94 17.93
N GLU A 90 44.96 7.10 16.68
CA GLU A 90 44.68 8.39 16.06
C GLU A 90 43.17 8.66 16.01
N VAL A 91 42.69 9.62 16.80
CA VAL A 91 41.25 9.89 16.97
C VAL A 91 40.54 10.21 15.64
N SER A 92 41.14 11.02 14.77
CA SER A 92 40.59 11.42 13.45
C SER A 92 40.50 10.24 12.48
N ALA A 93 41.51 9.37 12.48
CA ALA A 93 41.48 8.13 11.70
C ALA A 93 40.43 7.15 12.27
N LEU A 94 40.32 7.04 13.60
CA LEU A 94 39.36 6.19 14.28
C LEU A 94 37.91 6.59 13.96
N THR A 95 37.55 7.88 14.05
CA THR A 95 36.20 8.37 13.75
C THR A 95 35.84 8.20 12.26
N THR A 96 36.78 8.52 11.35
CA THR A 96 36.58 8.32 9.90
C THR A 96 36.36 6.85 9.54
N ASN A 97 37.18 5.95 10.10
CA ASN A 97 37.02 4.50 9.91
C ASN A 97 35.72 3.99 10.54
N ALA A 98 35.34 4.49 11.73
CA ALA A 98 34.10 4.10 12.41
C ALA A 98 32.83 4.52 11.64
N ILE A 99 32.79 5.73 11.08
CA ILE A 99 31.69 6.18 10.21
C ILE A 99 31.54 5.26 9.01
N SER A 100 32.66 4.96 8.33
CA SER A 100 32.65 4.06 7.17
C SER A 100 32.18 2.65 7.57
N LEU A 101 32.66 2.12 8.70
CA LEU A 101 32.27 0.80 9.21
C LEU A 101 30.77 0.74 9.53
N LEU A 102 30.23 1.73 10.26
CA LEU A 102 28.81 1.81 10.63
C LEU A 102 27.91 2.01 9.41
N PHE A 103 28.34 2.81 8.44
CA PHE A 103 27.62 3.03 7.18
C PHE A 103 27.45 1.73 6.39
N TYR A 104 28.51 0.93 6.26
CA TYR A 104 28.44 -0.36 5.54
C TYR A 104 27.87 -1.51 6.40
N LEU A 105 27.88 -1.41 7.73
CA LEU A 105 27.30 -2.39 8.67
C LEU A 105 25.81 -2.64 8.40
N HIS A 106 25.07 -1.66 7.87
CA HIS A 106 23.68 -1.83 7.44
C HIS A 106 23.48 -2.99 6.44
N GLY A 107 24.46 -3.28 5.57
CA GLY A 107 24.38 -4.33 4.55
C GLY A 107 24.36 -5.73 5.16
N PRO A 108 25.44 -6.14 5.87
CA PRO A 108 25.49 -7.41 6.58
C PRO A 108 24.33 -7.62 7.55
N ILE A 109 23.92 -6.59 8.31
CA ILE A 109 22.75 -6.66 9.20
C ILE A 109 21.49 -7.04 8.43
N LYS A 110 21.19 -6.37 7.30
CA LYS A 110 19.98 -6.62 6.50
C LYS A 110 20.00 -8.00 5.83
N VAL A 111 21.15 -8.42 5.30
CA VAL A 111 21.32 -9.76 4.70
C VAL A 111 21.09 -10.85 5.76
N PHE A 112 21.69 -10.72 6.93
CA PHE A 112 21.55 -11.66 8.04
C PHE A 112 20.13 -11.68 8.63
N TYR A 113 19.53 -10.50 8.85
CA TYR A 113 18.15 -10.35 9.29
C TYR A 113 17.18 -11.05 8.33
N PHE A 114 17.33 -10.80 7.02
CA PHE A 114 16.49 -11.44 6.01
C PHE A 114 16.66 -12.97 6.03
N ALA A 115 17.89 -13.49 6.15
CA ALA A 115 18.15 -14.92 6.21
C ALA A 115 17.45 -15.62 7.40
N ILE A 116 17.46 -14.99 8.58
CA ILE A 116 16.77 -15.48 9.79
C ILE A 116 15.25 -15.38 9.63
N TYR A 117 14.75 -14.17 9.32
CA TYR A 117 13.32 -13.86 9.39
C TYR A 117 12.54 -14.17 8.11
N ARG A 118 13.16 -14.77 7.08
CA ARG A 118 12.55 -15.11 5.77
C ARG A 118 11.11 -15.67 5.84
N ARG A 119 10.80 -16.50 6.84
CA ARG A 119 9.44 -17.05 7.05
C ARG A 119 8.37 -15.96 7.23
N ARG A 120 8.70 -14.85 7.89
CA ARG A 120 7.80 -13.69 8.05
C ARG A 120 7.59 -12.96 6.72
N PHE A 121 8.67 -12.68 5.98
CA PHE A 121 8.59 -12.11 4.63
C PHE A 121 7.70 -12.94 3.69
N TYR A 122 7.88 -14.26 3.66
CA TYR A 122 7.02 -15.17 2.88
C TYR A 122 5.57 -15.22 3.38
N LYS A 123 5.32 -15.02 4.68
CA LYS A 123 3.97 -14.89 5.25
C LYS A 123 3.30 -13.61 4.77
N THR A 124 4.01 -12.48 4.70
CA THR A 124 3.49 -11.20 4.21
C THR A 124 3.14 -11.21 2.72
N ILE A 125 3.95 -11.89 1.90
CA ILE A 125 3.60 -12.08 0.48
C ILE A 125 2.36 -13.00 0.38
N ARG A 126 2.35 -14.11 1.12
CA ARG A 126 1.23 -15.06 1.12
C ARG A 126 -0.06 -14.53 1.73
N SER A 127 -0.02 -13.60 2.68
CA SER A 127 -1.23 -13.03 3.29
C SER A 127 -2.03 -12.17 2.29
N TRP A 128 -1.37 -11.62 1.26
CA TRP A 128 -2.05 -11.02 0.13
C TRP A 128 -2.59 -12.06 -0.87
N ASP A 129 -1.82 -13.11 -1.14
CA ASP A 129 -2.18 -14.13 -2.13
C ASP A 129 -3.24 -15.13 -1.66
N SER A 130 -3.32 -15.42 -0.35
CA SER A 130 -4.28 -16.39 0.20
C SER A 130 -5.74 -15.94 0.05
N SER A 131 -6.00 -14.63 -0.04
CA SER A 131 -7.32 -14.09 -0.38
C SER A 131 -7.63 -14.10 -1.88
N LEU A 132 -6.68 -14.45 -2.76
CA LEU A 132 -6.97 -14.75 -4.18
C LEU A 132 -7.30 -16.24 -4.42
N SER A 133 -7.03 -17.13 -3.45
CA SER A 133 -7.53 -18.52 -3.47
C SER A 133 -9.04 -18.54 -3.31
N ASP A 134 -9.56 -17.82 -2.32
CA ASP A 134 -10.99 -17.78 -1.98
C ASP A 134 -11.86 -17.15 -3.09
N GLN A 135 -11.26 -16.31 -3.95
CA GLN A 135 -11.88 -15.69 -5.11
C GLN A 135 -11.88 -16.55 -6.39
N GLY A 136 -11.53 -17.85 -6.33
CA GLY A 136 -11.66 -18.72 -7.50
C GLY A 136 -11.45 -20.21 -7.22
N GLU A 137 -12.59 -20.92 -7.21
CA GLU A 137 -12.88 -22.36 -7.01
C GLU A 137 -11.73 -23.38 -7.22
N GLY A 138 -11.74 -24.46 -6.42
CA GLY A 138 -11.06 -25.71 -6.79
C GLY A 138 -10.46 -26.59 -5.70
N ALA A 139 -11.05 -26.70 -4.50
CA ALA A 139 -10.61 -27.67 -3.48
C ALA A 139 -11.79 -28.30 -2.73
N ALA A 140 -12.55 -29.16 -3.43
CA ALA A 140 -13.58 -29.99 -2.79
C ALA A 140 -12.94 -31.17 -2.04
N MET A 141 -13.61 -31.62 -0.97
CA MET A 141 -13.32 -32.82 -0.17
C MET A 141 -12.00 -32.83 0.63
N ASN A 142 -11.99 -32.13 1.78
CA ASN A 142 -11.98 -32.78 3.11
C ASN A 142 -11.55 -31.82 4.24
N LYS A 143 -12.52 -31.15 4.89
CA LYS A 143 -12.62 -31.06 6.36
C LYS A 143 -13.89 -30.32 6.79
N ALA A 144 -14.90 -31.08 7.18
CA ALA A 144 -15.97 -30.56 8.01
C ALA A 144 -15.49 -30.51 9.47
N SER A 145 -14.90 -29.40 9.90
CA SER A 145 -14.82 -28.97 11.30
C SER A 145 -14.29 -27.54 11.39
N ASN A 146 -14.92 -26.72 12.21
CA ASN A 146 -14.61 -25.32 12.53
C ASN A 146 -15.04 -24.31 11.44
N GLY A 147 -16.22 -23.73 11.64
CA GLY A 147 -16.79 -22.72 10.75
C GLY A 147 -16.03 -21.40 10.78
N ILE A 148 -15.48 -21.03 9.62
CA ILE A 148 -15.15 -19.66 9.17
C ILE A 148 -15.00 -19.63 7.61
N GLU A 149 -14.94 -20.79 6.95
CA GLU A 149 -14.88 -20.93 5.48
C GLU A 149 -16.28 -21.13 4.83
N SER A 150 -16.95 -20.03 4.49
CA SER A 150 -18.05 -20.04 3.47
C SER A 150 -18.36 -18.67 2.85
N ILE A 151 -17.70 -17.61 3.31
CA ILE A 151 -18.15 -16.22 3.13
C ILE A 151 -17.93 -15.72 1.70
N ASP A 152 -16.77 -15.97 1.09
CA ASP A 152 -16.40 -15.40 -0.22
C ASP A 152 -17.02 -16.15 -1.42
N HIS A 153 -17.21 -17.47 -1.29
CA HIS A 153 -18.02 -18.25 -2.25
C HIS A 153 -19.49 -17.79 -2.21
N SER A 154 -20.03 -17.50 -1.02
CA SER A 154 -21.38 -16.93 -0.86
C SER A 154 -21.49 -15.53 -1.46
N ILE A 155 -20.49 -14.65 -1.31
CA ILE A 155 -20.48 -13.33 -1.98
C ILE A 155 -20.40 -13.49 -3.50
N THR A 156 -19.51 -14.33 -3.99
CA THR A 156 -19.29 -14.50 -5.43
C THR A 156 -20.49 -15.17 -6.09
N GLU A 157 -21.13 -16.15 -5.45
CA GLU A 157 -22.43 -16.66 -5.88
C GLU A 157 -23.54 -15.60 -5.79
N CYS A 158 -23.61 -14.80 -4.73
CA CYS A 158 -24.68 -13.82 -4.56
C CYS A 158 -24.57 -12.69 -5.60
N MET A 159 -23.36 -12.19 -5.87
CA MET A 159 -23.09 -11.25 -6.97
C MET A 159 -23.39 -11.87 -8.34
N LYS A 160 -22.94 -13.11 -8.62
CA LYS A 160 -23.29 -13.85 -9.86
C LYS A 160 -24.81 -14.06 -10.02
N LYS A 161 -25.52 -14.43 -8.94
CA LYS A 161 -26.98 -14.69 -8.94
C LYS A 161 -27.81 -13.40 -9.09
N ALA A 162 -27.32 -12.26 -8.61
CA ALA A 162 -28.03 -10.98 -8.66
C ALA A 162 -27.78 -10.12 -9.94
N GLN A 163 -27.34 -10.74 -11.05
CA GLN A 163 -27.16 -10.09 -12.37
C GLN A 163 -26.30 -8.80 -12.35
N PHE A 164 -25.17 -8.82 -11.65
CA PHE A 164 -24.34 -7.63 -11.34
C PHE A 164 -23.46 -7.02 -12.46
N GLY A 165 -23.71 -7.37 -13.73
CA GLY A 165 -22.73 -7.27 -14.82
C GLY A 165 -22.02 -5.92 -15.04
N ALA A 166 -22.65 -4.78 -14.72
CA ALA A 166 -22.05 -3.45 -14.93
C ALA A 166 -21.17 -2.95 -13.76
N GLN A 167 -21.46 -3.36 -12.52
CA GLN A 167 -20.84 -2.76 -11.32
C GLN A 167 -19.80 -3.66 -10.67
N GLU A 168 -19.96 -4.99 -10.77
CA GLU A 168 -18.86 -5.95 -10.54
C GLU A 168 -17.68 -5.61 -11.47
N TRP A 169 -17.99 -5.33 -12.74
CA TRP A 169 -17.01 -4.84 -13.71
C TRP A 169 -16.38 -3.49 -13.30
N ALA A 170 -17.14 -2.56 -12.72
CA ALA A 170 -16.61 -1.26 -12.29
C ALA A 170 -15.63 -1.38 -11.10
N PHE A 171 -15.96 -2.20 -10.10
CA PHE A 171 -15.07 -2.45 -8.96
C PHE A 171 -13.82 -3.22 -9.37
N GLU A 172 -13.96 -4.29 -10.17
CA GLU A 172 -12.81 -5.06 -10.64
C GLU A 172 -11.92 -4.23 -11.59
N ASN A 173 -12.50 -3.40 -12.45
CA ASN A 173 -11.72 -2.46 -13.27
C ASN A 173 -10.98 -1.42 -12.42
N SER A 174 -11.57 -0.92 -11.31
CA SER A 174 -10.88 -0.05 -10.35
C SER A 174 -9.73 -0.80 -9.65
N ASN A 175 -9.97 -2.02 -9.17
CA ASN A 175 -8.95 -2.90 -8.55
C ASN A 175 -7.76 -3.12 -9.49
N VAL A 176 -8.03 -3.55 -10.72
CA VAL A 176 -7.02 -3.75 -11.78
C VAL A 176 -6.28 -2.45 -12.11
N ARG A 177 -6.96 -1.30 -12.11
CA ARG A 177 -6.35 0.03 -12.35
C ARG A 177 -5.36 0.41 -11.25
N PHE A 178 -5.77 0.33 -9.98
CA PHE A 178 -4.91 0.66 -8.83
C PHE A 178 -3.78 -0.35 -8.64
N ARG A 179 -4.02 -1.66 -8.86
CA ARG A 179 -2.96 -2.66 -8.87
C ARG A 179 -1.90 -2.39 -9.95
N LYS A 180 -2.31 -2.06 -11.18
CA LYS A 180 -1.38 -1.63 -12.25
C LYS A 180 -0.63 -0.34 -11.89
N LEU A 181 -1.28 0.60 -11.20
CA LEU A 181 -0.64 1.85 -10.72
C LEU A 181 0.41 1.56 -9.63
N ALA A 182 0.09 0.69 -8.67
CA ALA A 182 1.00 0.24 -7.62
C ALA A 182 2.27 -0.39 -8.23
N VAL A 183 2.11 -1.33 -9.16
CA VAL A 183 3.24 -1.99 -9.83
C VAL A 183 4.12 -0.98 -10.59
N ARG A 184 3.52 0.03 -11.25
CA ARG A 184 4.27 1.12 -11.89
C ARG A 184 5.03 1.96 -10.86
N ARG A 185 4.41 2.33 -9.73
CA ARG A 185 5.03 3.13 -8.66
C ARG A 185 6.16 2.37 -7.96
N MET A 186 5.95 1.10 -7.59
CA MET A 186 6.98 0.21 -7.03
C MET A 186 8.19 0.06 -7.96
N ARG A 187 7.97 -0.18 -9.25
CA ARG A 187 9.06 -0.30 -10.24
C ARG A 187 9.81 1.03 -10.46
N LYS A 188 9.11 2.16 -10.51
CA LYS A 188 9.74 3.49 -10.60
C LYS A 188 10.61 3.78 -9.38
N LEU A 189 10.13 3.50 -8.16
CA LEU A 189 10.91 3.64 -6.93
C LEU A 189 12.18 2.79 -6.99
N LEU A 190 12.04 1.49 -7.28
CA LEU A 190 13.16 0.55 -7.38
C LEU A 190 14.22 1.04 -8.37
N VAL A 191 13.82 1.43 -9.58
CA VAL A 191 14.77 1.94 -10.59
C VAL A 191 15.45 3.22 -10.11
N SER A 192 14.69 4.18 -9.57
CA SER A 192 15.22 5.50 -9.16
C SER A 192 16.25 5.41 -8.03
N VAL A 193 15.99 4.58 -7.00
CA VAL A 193 16.91 4.46 -5.86
C VAL A 193 18.10 3.57 -6.21
N MET A 194 17.92 2.51 -7.02
CA MET A 194 19.05 1.70 -7.49
C MET A 194 19.94 2.48 -8.47
N SER A 195 19.39 3.34 -9.33
CA SER A 195 20.21 4.24 -10.18
C SER A 195 20.96 5.29 -9.36
N GLY A 196 20.32 5.86 -8.33
CA GLY A 196 21.00 6.76 -7.39
C GLY A 196 22.12 6.07 -6.62
N SER A 197 21.90 4.82 -6.20
CA SER A 197 22.91 3.98 -5.53
C SER A 197 24.09 3.67 -6.44
N ALA A 198 23.82 3.32 -7.70
CA ALA A 198 24.86 3.07 -8.70
C ALA A 198 25.65 4.36 -9.05
N ALA A 199 24.97 5.51 -9.12
CA ALA A 199 25.63 6.81 -9.30
C ALA A 199 26.52 7.18 -8.10
N ALA A 200 26.06 6.93 -6.86
CA ALA A 200 26.88 7.13 -5.66
C ALA A 200 28.09 6.19 -5.62
N ALA A 201 27.91 4.91 -5.99
CA ALA A 201 29.00 3.94 -6.11
C ALA A 201 30.03 4.36 -7.17
N ALA A 202 29.57 4.83 -8.33
CA ALA A 202 30.42 5.31 -9.41
C ALA A 202 31.16 6.59 -9.01
N PHE A 203 30.48 7.56 -8.39
CA PHE A 203 31.09 8.77 -7.84
C PHE A 203 32.21 8.41 -6.86
N TRP A 204 31.94 7.55 -5.88
CA TRP A 204 32.94 7.10 -4.91
C TRP A 204 34.13 6.40 -5.59
N SER A 205 33.86 5.53 -6.56
CA SER A 205 34.88 4.79 -7.33
C SER A 205 35.76 5.69 -8.21
N LEU A 206 35.25 6.86 -8.64
CA LEU A 206 35.96 7.80 -9.49
C LEU A 206 36.83 8.82 -8.71
N ARG A 207 36.62 8.96 -7.39
CA ARG A 207 37.35 9.93 -6.56
C ARG A 207 38.89 9.86 -6.69
N PRO A 208 39.54 8.68 -6.72
CA PRO A 208 41.00 8.62 -6.89
C PRO A 208 41.48 9.18 -8.23
N PHE A 209 40.76 8.89 -9.32
CA PHE A 209 41.16 9.30 -10.68
C PHE A 209 40.96 10.79 -10.95
N LEU A 210 40.01 11.42 -10.28
CA LEU A 210 39.73 12.86 -10.38
C LEU A 210 40.74 13.71 -9.57
N GLY A 211 41.80 13.10 -9.02
CA GLY A 211 42.76 13.77 -8.13
C GLY A 211 42.22 14.05 -6.72
N LEU A 212 40.96 13.68 -6.44
CA LEU A 212 40.22 14.00 -5.21
C LEU A 212 40.64 13.15 -4.00
N GLY A 213 41.61 12.24 -4.17
CA GLY A 213 42.26 11.47 -3.09
C GLY A 213 43.50 12.14 -2.49
N HIS A 214 44.13 13.09 -3.18
CA HIS A 214 45.46 13.61 -2.81
C HIS A 214 45.51 14.52 -1.57
N TYR A 215 44.36 15.00 -1.07
CA TYR A 215 44.32 16.06 -0.05
C TYR A 215 44.28 15.54 1.39
N SER A 216 43.57 14.44 1.65
CA SER A 216 43.19 14.06 3.03
C SER A 216 44.38 13.71 3.95
N ARG A 217 45.47 13.15 3.39
CA ARG A 217 46.67 12.80 4.17
C ARG A 217 47.67 13.97 4.30
N LYS A 218 47.58 15.00 3.46
CA LYS A 218 48.48 16.17 3.53
C LYS A 218 48.20 17.04 4.76
N LEU A 219 46.96 17.11 5.23
CA LEU A 219 46.61 17.84 6.45
C LEU A 219 47.18 17.16 7.72
N VAL A 220 47.02 15.83 7.83
CA VAL A 220 47.56 15.04 8.95
C VAL A 220 49.09 15.17 9.09
N MET A 221 49.80 15.25 7.95
CA MET A 221 51.27 15.35 7.94
C MET A 221 51.81 16.77 8.15
N ASN A 222 50.96 17.80 8.31
CA ASN A 222 51.41 19.19 8.44
C ASN A 222 51.51 19.69 9.89
N GLU A 223 51.01 18.92 10.88
CA GLU A 223 51.14 19.26 12.31
C GLU A 223 52.40 18.66 12.96
N GLY A 224 53.03 17.68 12.31
CA GLY A 224 54.33 17.13 12.71
C GLY A 224 55.44 17.59 11.76
N ASN A 225 56.48 18.26 12.29
CA ASN A 225 57.60 18.80 11.52
C ASN A 225 58.43 17.73 10.77
N ALA A 226 57.96 17.29 9.61
CA ALA A 226 58.73 16.51 8.64
C ALA A 226 58.14 16.64 7.22
N SER A 227 58.58 17.65 6.46
CA SER A 227 58.34 17.75 5.03
C SER A 227 59.20 16.75 4.24
N LEU A 228 58.97 15.45 4.48
CA LEU A 228 59.48 14.41 3.59
C LEU A 228 58.76 14.50 2.24
N PRO A 229 59.49 14.71 1.13
CA PRO A 229 58.90 14.52 -0.18
C PRO A 229 58.58 13.03 -0.33
N MET A 230 57.29 12.70 -0.41
CA MET A 230 56.83 11.34 -0.68
C MET A 230 57.17 10.97 -2.13
N ASP A 231 58.38 10.48 -2.34
CA ASP A 231 58.76 9.77 -3.56
C ASP A 231 57.86 8.53 -3.74
N GLY A 232 57.37 8.35 -4.97
CA GLY A 232 56.90 7.04 -5.46
C GLY A 232 55.64 6.42 -4.83
N GLY A 233 54.47 6.72 -5.41
CA GLY A 233 53.53 5.65 -5.75
C GLY A 233 52.72 4.97 -4.63
N GLN A 234 52.22 5.69 -3.63
CA GLN A 234 51.09 5.18 -2.84
C GLN A 234 49.80 5.20 -3.65
N TRP A 235 49.38 4.03 -4.15
CA TRP A 235 48.11 3.83 -4.84
C TRP A 235 46.93 3.87 -3.85
N TYR A 236 45.93 4.71 -4.11
CA TYR A 236 44.83 4.98 -3.17
C TYR A 236 43.71 3.92 -3.25
N LEU A 237 43.47 3.20 -2.16
CA LEU A 237 42.30 2.33 -2.01
C LEU A 237 41.01 3.17 -1.95
N LEU A 238 39.90 2.61 -2.40
CA LEU A 238 38.56 3.22 -2.34
C LEU A 238 37.98 3.21 -0.92
N VAL A 239 38.39 2.24 -0.13
CA VAL A 239 38.03 2.09 1.28
C VAL A 239 39.28 1.69 2.04
N ASP A 240 39.56 2.39 3.15
CA ASP A 240 40.69 2.07 4.01
C ASP A 240 40.46 0.70 4.69
N ALA A 241 41.24 -0.29 4.27
CA ALA A 241 41.13 -1.67 4.67
C ALA A 241 42.52 -2.31 4.71
N THR A 242 42.77 -3.16 5.70
CA THR A 242 44.04 -3.88 5.82
C THR A 242 43.97 -5.21 5.08
N TYR A 243 44.87 -5.42 4.12
CA TYR A 243 45.04 -6.70 3.42
C TYR A 243 46.32 -7.43 3.87
N PRO A 244 46.38 -8.77 3.76
CA PRO A 244 47.57 -9.55 4.11
C PRO A 244 48.64 -9.60 3.00
N TRP A 245 48.44 -8.90 1.88
CA TRP A 245 49.39 -8.78 0.76
C TRP A 245 49.76 -7.32 0.51
N GLU A 246 50.92 -7.09 -0.11
CA GLU A 246 51.39 -5.74 -0.44
C GLU A 246 50.59 -5.10 -1.58
N THR A 247 49.80 -4.08 -1.25
CA THR A 247 49.01 -3.28 -2.20
C THR A 247 49.83 -2.23 -2.95
N SER A 248 51.15 -2.16 -2.74
CA SER A 248 52.09 -1.30 -3.47
C SER A 248 52.38 -1.81 -4.90
N SER A 249 52.28 -3.12 -5.12
CA SER A 249 52.57 -3.72 -6.43
C SER A 249 51.42 -3.48 -7.42
N ASN A 250 51.77 -3.05 -8.65
CA ASN A 250 50.81 -2.60 -9.66
C ASN A 250 49.66 -3.60 -9.94
N VAL A 251 49.97 -4.90 -9.94
CA VAL A 251 48.98 -5.97 -10.21
C VAL A 251 48.10 -6.23 -8.98
N ALA A 252 48.68 -6.33 -7.78
CA ALA A 252 47.88 -6.55 -6.57
C ALA A 252 46.97 -5.35 -6.29
N TYR A 253 47.47 -4.13 -6.49
CA TYR A 253 46.67 -2.91 -6.40
C TYR A 253 45.45 -2.95 -7.34
N ALA A 254 45.67 -3.25 -8.63
CA ALA A 254 44.58 -3.31 -9.62
C ALA A 254 43.51 -4.35 -9.24
N LEU A 255 43.93 -5.52 -8.74
CA LEU A 255 43.01 -6.55 -8.25
C LEU A 255 42.24 -6.10 -7.00
N THR A 256 42.90 -5.48 -6.01
CA THR A 256 42.20 -4.91 -4.84
C THR A 256 41.23 -3.81 -5.21
N PHE A 257 41.61 -2.94 -6.16
CA PHE A 257 40.75 -1.85 -6.62
C PHE A 257 39.47 -2.39 -7.27
N LEU A 258 39.59 -3.36 -8.19
CA LEU A 258 38.43 -4.01 -8.82
C LEU A 258 37.54 -4.74 -7.80
N TYR A 259 38.14 -5.40 -6.81
CA TYR A 259 37.41 -6.04 -5.71
C TYR A 259 36.67 -5.02 -4.83
N GLN A 260 37.26 -3.86 -4.53
CA GLN A 260 36.59 -2.79 -3.79
C GLN A 260 35.46 -2.13 -4.60
N VAL A 261 35.64 -1.88 -5.90
CA VAL A 261 34.55 -1.38 -6.79
C VAL A 261 33.37 -2.35 -6.76
N TYR A 262 33.64 -3.65 -6.95
CA TYR A 262 32.65 -4.72 -6.83
C TYR A 262 31.95 -4.68 -5.48
N TRP A 263 32.71 -4.62 -4.38
CA TRP A 263 32.17 -4.61 -3.04
C TRP A 263 31.26 -3.40 -2.77
N ILE A 264 31.66 -2.19 -3.14
CA ILE A 264 30.84 -0.98 -2.92
C ILE A 264 29.51 -1.09 -3.68
N VAL A 265 29.54 -1.50 -4.96
CA VAL A 265 28.33 -1.62 -5.79
C VAL A 265 27.35 -2.63 -5.18
N PHE A 266 27.83 -3.81 -4.77
CA PHE A 266 26.97 -4.84 -4.20
C PHE A 266 26.54 -4.54 -2.76
N CYS A 267 27.40 -3.94 -1.93
CA CYS A 267 27.05 -3.55 -0.56
C CYS A 267 25.96 -2.46 -0.56
N LEU A 268 26.09 -1.40 -1.36
CA LEU A 268 25.06 -0.36 -1.51
C LEU A 268 23.74 -0.94 -2.08
N ALA A 269 23.82 -1.93 -2.98
CA ALA A 269 22.65 -2.66 -3.44
C ALA A 269 21.96 -3.45 -2.32
N GLN A 270 22.70 -4.24 -1.54
CA GLN A 270 22.17 -5.00 -0.38
C GLN A 270 21.56 -4.09 0.67
N ILE A 271 22.21 -2.97 0.97
CA ILE A 271 21.73 -1.95 1.91
C ILE A 271 20.34 -1.46 1.49
N ASN A 272 20.14 -1.10 0.22
CA ASN A 272 18.89 -0.45 -0.22
C ASN A 272 17.81 -1.42 -0.68
N LEU A 273 18.13 -2.62 -1.17
CA LEU A 273 17.13 -3.54 -1.70
C LEU A 273 16.08 -3.95 -0.64
N LEU A 274 16.52 -4.25 0.58
CA LEU A 274 15.58 -4.65 1.64
C LEU A 274 14.70 -3.48 2.12
N ASP A 275 15.24 -2.26 2.13
CA ASP A 275 14.46 -1.05 2.44
C ASP A 275 13.43 -0.75 1.35
N LEU A 276 13.83 -0.90 0.09
CA LEU A 276 12.95 -0.77 -1.07
C LEU A 276 11.85 -1.84 -1.10
N LEU A 277 12.05 -3.00 -0.47
CA LEU A 277 11.01 -4.03 -0.31
C LEU A 277 9.91 -3.53 0.62
N LEU A 278 10.29 -2.99 1.79
CA LEU A 278 9.36 -2.33 2.71
C LEU A 278 8.61 -1.20 1.98
N CYS A 279 9.32 -0.24 1.40
CA CYS A 279 8.71 0.90 0.73
C CYS A 279 7.79 0.49 -0.43
N SER A 280 8.12 -0.61 -1.14
CA SER A 280 7.24 -1.18 -2.17
C SER A 280 5.94 -1.72 -1.59
N TRP A 281 5.99 -2.44 -0.46
CA TRP A 281 4.80 -2.92 0.24
C TRP A 281 3.93 -1.78 0.79
N LEU A 282 4.55 -0.72 1.33
CA LEU A 282 3.82 0.47 1.78
C LEU A 282 3.15 1.22 0.62
N ILE A 283 3.86 1.42 -0.50
CA ILE A 283 3.24 1.94 -1.74
C ILE A 283 2.05 1.08 -2.14
N PHE A 284 2.21 -0.24 -2.16
CA PHE A 284 1.13 -1.15 -2.53
C PHE A 284 -0.09 -0.98 -1.62
N ALA A 285 0.10 -0.97 -0.29
CA ALA A 285 -0.97 -0.71 0.66
C ALA A 285 -1.65 0.66 0.42
N CYS A 286 -0.89 1.74 0.23
CA CYS A 286 -1.44 3.07 -0.10
C CYS A 286 -2.33 3.05 -1.35
N GLU A 287 -1.92 2.39 -2.44
CA GLU A 287 -2.75 2.32 -3.66
C GLU A 287 -4.00 1.45 -3.47
N GLN A 288 -3.97 0.44 -2.58
CA GLN A 288 -5.16 -0.35 -2.23
C GLN A 288 -6.13 0.44 -1.34
N ILE A 289 -5.63 1.34 -0.48
CA ILE A 289 -6.46 2.30 0.28
C ILE A 289 -7.12 3.31 -0.68
N LEU A 290 -6.36 3.82 -1.66
CA LEU A 290 -6.91 4.67 -2.73
C LEU A 290 -8.00 3.98 -3.56
N HIS A 291 -7.88 2.67 -3.80
CA HIS A 291 -8.96 1.86 -4.42
C HIS A 291 -10.24 1.84 -3.56
N LEU A 292 -10.13 1.65 -2.23
CA LEU A 292 -11.28 1.71 -1.33
C LEU A 292 -11.94 3.09 -1.28
N LYS A 293 -11.17 4.17 -1.37
CA LYS A 293 -11.67 5.55 -1.46
C LYS A 293 -12.48 5.76 -2.75
N ASP A 294 -11.98 5.29 -3.89
CA ASP A 294 -12.63 5.37 -5.22
C ASP A 294 -13.96 4.58 -5.29
N ILE A 295 -14.07 3.46 -4.55
CA ILE A 295 -15.30 2.65 -4.46
C ILE A 295 -16.39 3.34 -3.64
N LEU A 296 -16.04 4.16 -2.64
CA LEU A 296 -16.96 4.56 -1.59
C LEU A 296 -18.11 5.44 -2.10
N LYS A 297 -17.83 6.35 -3.03
CA LYS A 297 -18.83 7.21 -3.68
C LYS A 297 -19.84 6.44 -4.55
N PRO A 298 -19.46 5.58 -5.52
CA PRO A 298 -20.42 4.79 -6.29
C PRO A 298 -21.13 3.69 -5.46
N LEU A 299 -20.55 3.25 -4.34
CA LEU A 299 -21.23 2.38 -3.38
C LEU A 299 -22.38 3.14 -2.70
N MET A 300 -22.11 4.32 -2.15
CA MET A 300 -23.12 5.17 -1.48
C MET A 300 -24.22 5.63 -2.44
N GLN A 301 -23.90 5.98 -3.69
CA GLN A 301 -24.91 6.32 -4.70
C GLN A 301 -25.89 5.15 -4.98
N LYS A 302 -25.49 3.90 -4.75
CA LYS A 302 -26.38 2.73 -4.90
C LYS A 302 -27.28 2.50 -3.68
N SER A 303 -26.82 2.88 -2.49
CA SER A 303 -27.60 2.80 -1.25
C SER A 303 -28.54 3.98 -1.03
N GLN A 304 -28.67 4.92 -1.97
CA GLN A 304 -29.64 6.00 -1.89
C GLN A 304 -31.07 5.46 -1.87
N ASP A 305 -31.84 5.88 -0.86
CA ASP A 305 -33.24 5.49 -0.72
C ASP A 305 -34.12 6.40 -1.60
N LYS A 306 -34.67 5.79 -2.66
CA LYS A 306 -35.60 6.46 -3.58
C LYS A 306 -36.90 6.89 -2.88
N ASN A 307 -37.28 6.20 -1.80
CA ASN A 307 -38.46 6.57 -1.03
C ASN A 307 -38.22 7.87 -0.25
N LEU A 308 -37.05 8.02 0.38
CA LEU A 308 -36.65 9.25 1.09
C LEU A 308 -36.61 10.46 0.15
N GLN A 309 -35.99 10.31 -1.03
CA GLN A 309 -36.00 11.36 -2.07
C GLN A 309 -37.43 11.72 -2.53
N SER A 310 -38.33 10.74 -2.63
CA SER A 310 -39.74 11.01 -2.97
C SER A 310 -40.51 11.69 -1.83
N ALA A 311 -40.23 11.34 -0.58
CA ALA A 311 -40.83 11.92 0.61
C ALA A 311 -40.40 13.38 0.78
N ASP A 312 -39.12 13.70 0.62
CA ASP A 312 -38.61 15.06 0.67
C ASP A 312 -39.08 15.90 -0.53
N ALA A 313 -39.16 15.33 -1.74
CA ALA A 313 -39.77 16.01 -2.88
C ALA A 313 -41.25 16.34 -2.63
N VAL A 314 -42.02 15.42 -2.03
CA VAL A 314 -43.41 15.64 -1.62
C VAL A 314 -43.51 16.67 -0.49
N LEU A 315 -42.62 16.61 0.51
CA LEU A 315 -42.59 17.56 1.64
C LEU A 315 -42.24 18.96 1.15
N PHE A 316 -41.27 19.10 0.26
CA PHE A 316 -40.88 20.37 -0.36
C PHE A 316 -42.01 20.93 -1.23
N LYS A 317 -42.66 20.09 -2.03
CA LYS A 317 -43.83 20.48 -2.84
C LYS A 317 -45.02 20.89 -1.97
N ARG A 318 -45.24 20.22 -0.83
CA ARG A 318 -46.27 20.55 0.18
C ARG A 318 -45.95 21.84 0.94
N LYS A 319 -44.69 22.07 1.32
CA LYS A 319 -44.22 23.34 1.92
C LYS A 319 -44.34 24.51 0.93
N GLY A 320 -43.97 24.30 -0.33
CA GLY A 320 -44.15 25.29 -1.41
C GLY A 320 -45.62 25.61 -1.69
N ALA A 321 -46.51 24.60 -1.67
CA ALA A 321 -47.96 24.80 -1.80
C ALA A 321 -48.55 25.54 -0.60
N LEU A 322 -48.11 25.24 0.64
CA LEU A 322 -48.50 25.99 1.84
C LEU A 322 -48.04 27.45 1.75
N PHE A 323 -46.79 27.70 1.34
CA PHE A 323 -46.25 29.06 1.19
C PHE A 323 -46.98 29.85 0.08
N GLN A 324 -47.37 29.21 -1.02
CA GLN A 324 -48.23 29.83 -2.03
C GLN A 324 -49.64 30.12 -1.50
N ASN A 325 -50.24 29.21 -0.74
CA ASN A 325 -51.55 29.44 -0.12
C ASN A 325 -51.49 30.61 0.89
N GLU A 326 -50.41 30.72 1.66
CA GLU A 326 -50.17 31.81 2.61
C GLU A 326 -49.95 33.17 1.90
N LEU A 327 -49.25 33.17 0.76
CA LEU A 327 -49.11 34.32 -0.13
C LEU A 327 -50.42 34.72 -0.82
N SER A 328 -51.27 33.77 -1.19
CA SER A 328 -52.60 34.07 -1.77
C SER A 328 -53.59 34.58 -0.72
N LEU A 329 -53.54 34.06 0.52
CA LEU A 329 -54.31 34.60 1.65
C LEU A 329 -53.89 36.04 1.94
N LYS A 330 -52.59 36.34 2.01
CA LYS A 330 -52.08 37.73 2.16
C LYS A 330 -52.38 38.65 0.98
N ARG A 331 -52.72 38.11 -0.20
CA ARG A 331 -53.17 38.89 -1.37
C ARG A 331 -54.69 39.10 -1.41
N GLY A 332 -55.46 38.32 -0.63
CA GLY A 332 -56.91 38.41 -0.54
C GLY A 332 -57.44 39.33 0.58
N SER A 333 -56.62 39.65 1.59
CA SER A 333 -57.05 40.41 2.78
C SER A 333 -56.49 41.83 2.80
N THR A 334 -57.06 42.73 2.00
CA THR A 334 -56.81 44.18 2.10
C THR A 334 -57.85 44.85 3.01
N LEU A 335 -57.93 44.46 4.29
CA LEU A 335 -58.35 45.37 5.37
C LEU A 335 -58.05 44.81 6.76
N GLU A 336 -57.94 45.74 7.71
CA GLU A 336 -57.85 45.59 9.16
C GLU A 336 -56.54 45.05 9.77
N ARG A 337 -56.31 45.51 11.00
CA ARG A 337 -54.99 45.73 11.60
C ARG A 337 -55.07 45.43 13.08
N THR A 338 -54.65 44.25 13.52
CA THR A 338 -54.37 44.03 14.94
C THR A 338 -53.35 42.93 15.16
N SER A 339 -52.43 43.22 16.07
CA SER A 339 -51.37 42.31 16.52
C SER A 339 -51.93 41.16 17.36
N THR A 340 -51.34 39.97 17.25
CA THR A 340 -51.11 39.07 18.40
C THR A 340 -50.16 37.95 18.00
N LEU A 341 -49.10 37.75 18.81
CA LEU A 341 -48.37 36.48 18.78
C LEU A 341 -49.27 35.40 19.39
N SER A 342 -49.26 34.19 18.80
CA SER A 342 -49.61 32.98 19.55
C SER A 342 -48.69 31.82 19.18
N ILE A 343 -48.04 31.29 20.20
CA ILE A 343 -47.30 30.02 20.17
C ILE A 343 -48.31 28.93 20.52
N LEU A 344 -48.42 27.87 19.71
CA LEU A 344 -49.11 26.62 20.04
C LEU A 344 -48.45 25.51 19.21
N GLN A 345 -47.45 24.84 19.78
CA GLN A 345 -47.59 23.52 20.39
C GLN A 345 -48.28 22.47 19.49
N VAL A 346 -47.45 21.61 18.92
CA VAL A 346 -47.85 20.31 18.35
C VAL A 346 -48.19 19.37 19.50
N ASN A 347 -49.31 18.65 19.41
CA ASN A 347 -49.48 17.38 20.11
C ASN A 347 -50.35 16.41 19.28
N PRO A 348 -50.04 15.09 19.20
CA PRO A 348 -50.72 14.17 18.29
C PRO A 348 -51.59 13.12 19.02
N THR A 349 -52.84 12.90 18.58
CA THR A 349 -53.60 11.67 18.89
C THR A 349 -54.78 11.42 17.94
N ALA A 350 -54.76 10.23 17.31
CA ALA A 350 -55.94 9.43 16.88
C ALA A 350 -56.92 10.02 15.84
N HIS A 351 -57.81 9.26 15.18
CA HIS A 351 -58.21 7.85 15.33
C HIS A 351 -58.54 7.20 13.95
N ASN A 352 -58.55 5.86 13.88
CA ASN A 352 -58.96 5.09 12.70
C ASN A 352 -60.42 5.36 12.29
N GLY A 353 -60.71 5.28 10.98
CA GLY A 353 -62.07 5.21 10.43
C GLY A 353 -62.12 4.30 9.20
N TYR A 354 -62.56 3.05 9.38
CA TYR A 354 -62.97 2.17 8.30
C TYR A 354 -64.48 2.35 8.08
N SER A 355 -64.88 2.67 6.84
CA SER A 355 -66.30 2.70 6.46
C SER A 355 -66.71 1.34 5.89
N ALA A 356 -67.63 0.67 6.57
CA ALA A 356 -68.31 -0.52 6.05
C ALA A 356 -69.50 -0.11 5.16
N LEU A 357 -69.77 -0.91 4.13
CA LEU A 357 -71.06 -0.96 3.43
C LEU A 357 -71.34 -2.41 3.00
N SER A 358 -72.62 -2.72 2.85
CA SER A 358 -73.17 -4.05 2.59
C SER A 358 -74.34 -3.92 1.59
N ASP A 359 -74.99 -4.97 1.05
CA ASP A 359 -74.88 -6.43 1.27
C ASP A 359 -74.60 -7.10 -0.12
N ASP A 360 -74.90 -8.37 -0.50
CA ASP A 360 -75.54 -9.52 0.15
C ASP A 360 -75.17 -10.86 -0.56
N GLU A 361 -75.75 -11.96 -0.09
CA GLU A 361 -76.03 -13.27 -0.71
C GLU A 361 -75.14 -13.83 -1.86
N SER A 362 -74.51 -15.00 -1.62
CA SER A 362 -75.13 -16.30 -1.97
C SER A 362 -74.17 -17.50 -1.84
N PHE A 363 -74.74 -18.70 -1.70
CA PHE A 363 -74.10 -19.92 -1.19
C PHE A 363 -73.72 -20.90 -2.32
N GLY A 364 -72.60 -21.63 -2.20
CA GLY A 364 -72.17 -22.57 -3.26
C GLY A 364 -71.01 -23.50 -2.90
N LEU A 365 -71.26 -24.48 -2.03
CA LEU A 365 -70.32 -25.59 -1.76
C LEU A 365 -70.45 -26.69 -2.83
N ASN A 366 -69.34 -27.15 -3.40
CA ASN A 366 -69.25 -28.51 -3.94
C ASN A 366 -67.81 -29.07 -3.88
N LYS A 367 -67.66 -30.41 -3.75
CA LYS A 367 -66.39 -31.08 -3.37
C LYS A 367 -65.78 -31.97 -4.48
N GLY A 368 -64.52 -31.70 -4.83
CA GLY A 368 -63.51 -32.64 -5.35
C GLY A 368 -63.70 -33.22 -6.77
N PRO A 369 -62.75 -34.03 -7.29
CA PRO A 369 -61.39 -34.30 -6.78
C PRO A 369 -60.25 -34.18 -7.84
N GLU A 370 -59.03 -34.53 -7.42
CA GLU A 370 -57.82 -34.94 -8.20
C GLU A 370 -56.87 -33.89 -8.83
N ASP A 371 -55.62 -34.36 -8.97
CA ASP A 371 -54.39 -33.61 -9.21
C ASP A 371 -54.12 -33.28 -10.70
N GLY A 372 -53.23 -32.30 -10.92
CA GLY A 372 -52.39 -32.25 -12.11
C GLY A 372 -52.50 -31.00 -12.97
N TYR A 373 -51.40 -30.22 -13.00
CA TYR A 373 -51.14 -29.10 -13.92
C TYR A 373 -52.08 -27.89 -13.80
N PHE A 374 -51.65 -26.91 -12.98
CA PHE A 374 -52.27 -25.60 -12.92
C PHE A 374 -52.00 -24.80 -14.21
N HIS A 375 -52.91 -24.91 -15.17
CA HIS A 375 -52.90 -24.12 -16.39
C HIS A 375 -53.11 -22.64 -16.03
N MET A 376 -52.18 -21.76 -16.43
CA MET A 376 -52.27 -20.32 -16.16
C MET A 376 -53.42 -19.70 -16.97
N LYS A 377 -54.62 -19.70 -16.39
CA LYS A 377 -55.82 -19.12 -17.02
C LYS A 377 -55.86 -17.64 -16.72
N ASP A 378 -55.72 -16.86 -17.79
CA ASP A 378 -55.62 -15.41 -17.74
C ASP A 378 -56.88 -14.77 -17.12
N MET A 379 -56.71 -14.07 -15.99
CA MET A 379 -57.73 -13.20 -15.42
C MET A 379 -57.31 -11.73 -15.59
N SER A 380 -57.41 -11.27 -16.82
CA SER A 380 -57.40 -9.85 -17.16
C SER A 380 -58.61 -9.15 -16.51
N GLY A 381 -58.39 -8.32 -15.48
CA GLY A 381 -59.52 -7.61 -14.88
C GLY A 381 -59.33 -6.83 -13.58
N ARG A 382 -58.18 -6.90 -12.88
CA ARG A 382 -57.94 -6.00 -11.71
C ARG A 382 -56.48 -5.82 -11.22
N ASN A 383 -55.48 -6.44 -11.87
CA ASN A 383 -54.22 -6.78 -11.19
C ASN A 383 -52.96 -5.95 -11.54
N GLY A 384 -53.06 -4.91 -12.38
CA GLY A 384 -51.89 -4.15 -12.85
C GLY A 384 -51.14 -3.36 -11.77
N SER A 385 -51.84 -2.88 -10.74
CA SER A 385 -51.22 -2.25 -9.56
C SER A 385 -50.40 -3.24 -8.75
N ASN A 386 -50.93 -4.45 -8.54
CA ASN A 386 -50.31 -5.45 -7.68
C ASN A 386 -49.06 -6.02 -8.35
N GLN A 387 -49.12 -6.31 -9.65
CA GLN A 387 -47.97 -6.82 -10.40
C GLN A 387 -46.82 -5.79 -10.51
N SER A 388 -47.14 -4.49 -10.54
CA SER A 388 -46.12 -3.42 -10.49
C SER A 388 -45.60 -3.15 -9.07
N LEU A 389 -46.39 -3.41 -8.03
CA LEU A 389 -45.94 -3.37 -6.63
C LEU A 389 -45.02 -4.55 -6.29
N GLU A 390 -45.39 -5.78 -6.67
CA GLU A 390 -44.56 -6.99 -6.50
C GLU A 390 -43.21 -6.83 -7.21
N MET A 391 -43.21 -6.31 -8.44
CA MET A 391 -41.97 -6.07 -9.19
C MET A 391 -41.09 -4.99 -8.55
N ARG A 392 -41.69 -3.96 -7.92
CA ARG A 392 -40.96 -2.95 -7.13
C ARG A 392 -40.39 -3.52 -5.83
N MET A 393 -41.15 -4.35 -5.12
CA MET A 393 -40.67 -5.05 -3.91
C MET A 393 -39.51 -5.98 -4.24
N TYR A 394 -39.61 -6.76 -5.32
CA TYR A 394 -38.53 -7.60 -5.81
C TYR A 394 -37.27 -6.79 -6.21
N GLN A 395 -37.44 -5.63 -6.84
CA GLN A 395 -36.33 -4.73 -7.17
C GLN A 395 -35.67 -4.11 -5.93
N ASN A 396 -36.45 -3.68 -4.93
CA ASN A 396 -35.90 -3.13 -3.68
C ASN A 396 -35.12 -4.20 -2.89
N ASN A 397 -35.69 -5.40 -2.68
CA ASN A 397 -35.01 -6.48 -1.99
C ASN A 397 -33.69 -6.86 -2.69
N ASN A 398 -33.67 -6.92 -4.02
CA ASN A 398 -32.45 -7.15 -4.78
C ASN A 398 -31.45 -5.99 -4.69
N GLN A 399 -31.91 -4.73 -4.58
CA GLN A 399 -31.05 -3.56 -4.37
C GLN A 399 -30.39 -3.58 -2.98
N GLU A 400 -31.12 -3.97 -1.93
CA GLU A 400 -30.63 -4.13 -0.56
C GLU A 400 -29.59 -5.26 -0.45
N ILE A 401 -29.91 -6.46 -0.91
CA ILE A 401 -28.97 -7.60 -0.99
C ILE A 401 -27.69 -7.19 -1.74
N SER A 402 -27.86 -6.43 -2.82
CA SER A 402 -26.77 -5.86 -3.60
C SER A 402 -25.88 -4.92 -2.78
N VAL A 403 -26.47 -3.96 -2.07
CA VAL A 403 -25.74 -2.98 -1.24
C VAL A 403 -24.98 -3.69 -0.12
N HIS A 404 -25.63 -4.65 0.55
CA HIS A 404 -25.01 -5.47 1.57
C HIS A 404 -23.78 -6.22 1.04
N CYS A 405 -23.86 -6.81 -0.16
CA CYS A 405 -22.71 -7.45 -0.82
C CYS A 405 -21.56 -6.47 -1.13
N CYS A 406 -21.88 -5.24 -1.59
CA CYS A 406 -20.89 -4.20 -1.83
C CYS A 406 -20.19 -3.73 -0.53
N ILE A 407 -20.96 -3.51 0.54
CA ILE A 407 -20.45 -3.16 1.87
C ILE A 407 -19.53 -4.27 2.38
N LYS A 408 -19.96 -5.52 2.28
CA LYS A 408 -19.20 -6.70 2.70
C LYS A 408 -17.88 -6.84 1.96
N TYR A 409 -17.87 -6.62 0.63
CA TYR A 409 -16.63 -6.55 -0.17
C TYR A 409 -15.69 -5.45 0.35
N TRP A 410 -16.20 -4.22 0.56
CA TRP A 410 -15.39 -3.10 1.05
C TRP A 410 -14.78 -3.40 2.43
N VAL A 411 -15.58 -3.94 3.36
CA VAL A 411 -15.15 -4.28 4.72
C VAL A 411 -14.08 -5.37 4.73
N GLU A 412 -14.26 -6.45 3.95
CA GLU A 412 -13.24 -7.51 3.90
C GLU A 412 -11.95 -7.05 3.21
N LYS A 413 -12.03 -6.23 2.15
CA LYS A 413 -10.83 -5.62 1.54
C LYS A 413 -10.14 -4.65 2.50
N HIS A 414 -10.86 -3.85 3.28
CA HIS A 414 -10.28 -2.99 4.31
C HIS A 414 -9.57 -3.81 5.41
N LYS A 415 -10.25 -4.82 5.96
CA LYS A 415 -9.66 -5.76 6.95
C LYS A 415 -8.43 -6.47 6.40
N HIS A 416 -8.41 -6.78 5.10
CA HIS A 416 -7.30 -7.42 4.43
C HIS A 416 -6.07 -6.50 4.32
N ILE A 417 -6.27 -5.23 3.95
CA ILE A 417 -5.20 -4.22 3.94
C ILE A 417 -4.63 -4.00 5.34
N VAL A 418 -5.48 -3.88 6.37
CA VAL A 418 -5.02 -3.76 7.78
C VAL A 418 -4.13 -4.95 8.17
N ARG A 419 -4.60 -6.18 7.94
CA ARG A 419 -3.81 -7.41 8.20
C ARG A 419 -2.50 -7.46 7.41
N PHE A 420 -2.47 -6.90 6.19
CA PHE A 420 -1.26 -6.82 5.37
C PHE A 420 -0.25 -5.82 5.96
N VAL A 421 -0.71 -4.65 6.40
CA VAL A 421 0.10 -3.66 7.14
C VAL A 421 0.65 -4.24 8.44
N ASP A 422 -0.17 -4.93 9.24
CA ASP A 422 0.28 -5.63 10.46
C ASP A 422 1.39 -6.66 10.15
N CYS A 423 1.23 -7.44 9.06
CA CYS A 423 2.24 -8.41 8.63
C CYS A 423 3.54 -7.75 8.12
N ILE A 424 3.47 -6.55 7.55
CA ILE A 424 4.64 -5.75 7.17
C ILE A 424 5.40 -5.33 8.42
N GLU A 425 4.71 -4.77 9.42
CA GLU A 425 5.31 -4.37 10.70
C GLU A 425 5.96 -5.56 11.42
N ASP A 426 5.25 -6.68 11.57
CA ASP A 426 5.76 -7.93 12.16
C ASP A 426 7.02 -8.46 11.45
N SER A 427 7.18 -8.16 10.15
CA SER A 427 8.30 -8.62 9.32
C SER A 427 9.49 -7.68 9.38
N TYR A 428 9.27 -6.36 9.43
CA TYR A 428 10.35 -5.37 9.27
C TYR A 428 10.62 -4.50 10.50
N GLY A 429 9.71 -4.39 11.47
CA GLY A 429 9.83 -3.46 12.60
C GLY A 429 11.13 -3.59 13.39
N MET A 430 11.66 -4.80 13.57
CA MET A 430 12.96 -5.03 14.22
C MET A 430 14.15 -4.61 13.34
N ALA A 431 14.13 -4.87 12.03
CA ALA A 431 15.17 -4.38 11.12
C ALA A 431 15.16 -2.85 11.03
N LEU A 432 13.97 -2.25 11.07
CA LEU A 432 13.78 -0.80 11.06
C LEU A 432 14.34 -0.16 12.33
N LEU A 433 14.08 -0.74 13.52
CA LEU A 433 14.70 -0.31 14.77
C LEU A 433 16.24 -0.35 14.69
N ILE A 434 16.82 -1.47 14.24
CA ILE A 434 18.28 -1.62 14.15
C ILE A 434 18.88 -0.65 13.12
N HIS A 435 18.20 -0.43 11.98
CA HIS A 435 18.59 0.57 11.00
C HIS A 435 18.62 1.95 11.66
N MET A 436 17.53 2.40 12.27
CA MET A 436 17.45 3.74 12.86
C MET A 436 18.50 3.95 13.96
N LEU A 437 18.73 2.96 14.83
CA LEU A 437 19.78 3.03 15.85
C LEU A 437 21.19 3.19 15.24
N THR A 438 21.51 2.39 14.22
CA THR A 438 22.81 2.49 13.52
C THR A 438 22.95 3.84 12.83
N SER A 439 21.91 4.32 12.15
CA SER A 439 21.90 5.64 11.51
C SER A 439 22.05 6.78 12.52
N THR A 440 21.42 6.70 13.71
CA THR A 440 21.60 7.72 14.76
C THR A 440 23.05 7.81 15.22
N ILE A 441 23.72 6.67 15.46
CA ILE A 441 25.14 6.66 15.86
C ILE A 441 26.01 7.23 14.72
N THR A 442 25.79 6.80 13.48
CA THR A 442 26.49 7.34 12.30
C THR A 442 26.29 8.86 12.15
N LEU A 443 25.08 9.36 12.37
CA LEU A 443 24.77 10.79 12.30
C LEU A 443 25.45 11.60 13.41
N THR A 444 25.55 11.07 14.64
CA THR A 444 26.30 11.76 15.71
C THR A 444 27.79 11.86 15.43
N LEU A 445 28.41 10.81 14.85
CA LEU A 445 29.81 10.87 14.42
C LEU A 445 30.01 11.81 13.22
N LEU A 446 29.07 11.84 12.28
CA LEU A 446 29.08 12.80 11.16
C LEU A 446 28.94 14.25 11.64
N SER A 447 28.15 14.52 12.68
CA SER A 447 28.10 15.85 13.32
C SER A 447 29.46 16.25 13.91
N TYR A 448 30.20 15.31 14.51
CA TYR A 448 31.55 15.58 15.02
C TYR A 448 32.52 15.92 13.88
N GLU A 449 32.60 15.07 12.84
CA GLU A 449 33.45 15.34 11.66
C GLU A 449 33.08 16.66 10.96
N ALA A 450 31.80 17.01 10.91
CA ALA A 450 31.36 18.28 10.35
C ALA A 450 31.95 19.51 11.08
N THR A 451 32.32 19.39 12.37
CA THR A 451 33.00 20.48 13.10
C THR A 451 34.48 20.65 12.72
N ASN A 452 35.09 19.64 12.07
CA ASN A 452 36.49 19.65 11.64
C ASN A 452 36.67 20.22 10.22
N ILE A 453 35.58 20.62 9.55
CA ILE A 453 35.61 21.24 8.23
C ILE A 453 36.03 22.72 8.37
N SER A 454 37.27 23.03 7.97
CA SER A 454 37.82 24.39 7.92
C SER A 454 37.68 25.07 6.55
N SER A 455 37.61 24.29 5.47
CA SER A 455 37.55 24.77 4.08
C SER A 455 36.75 23.81 3.18
N VAL A 456 36.42 24.26 1.96
CA VAL A 456 35.64 23.48 0.98
C VAL A 456 36.54 22.44 0.29
N ASP A 457 36.94 21.45 1.08
CA ASP A 457 37.91 20.42 0.73
C ASP A 457 37.23 19.08 0.40
N MET A 458 38.03 18.13 -0.08
CA MET A 458 37.54 16.77 -0.36
C MET A 458 37.02 16.05 0.88
N HIS A 459 37.57 16.34 2.06
CA HIS A 459 37.03 15.83 3.33
C HIS A 459 35.60 16.35 3.58
N ALA A 460 35.36 17.66 3.40
CA ALA A 460 34.02 18.24 3.52
C ALA A 460 33.01 17.58 2.57
N LEU A 461 33.40 17.32 1.33
CA LEU A 461 32.56 16.58 0.37
C LEU A 461 32.26 15.14 0.82
N THR A 462 33.17 14.45 1.51
CA THR A 462 32.87 13.11 2.06
C THR A 462 31.85 13.16 3.18
N VAL A 463 32.02 14.07 4.14
CA VAL A 463 31.11 14.23 5.29
C VAL A 463 29.71 14.59 4.80
N ILE A 464 29.61 15.56 3.87
CA ILE A 464 28.33 15.94 3.24
C ILE A 464 27.70 14.77 2.47
N THR A 465 28.49 13.99 1.72
CA THR A 465 27.97 12.83 0.97
C THR A 465 27.41 11.76 1.91
N TYR A 466 28.14 11.39 2.96
CA TYR A 466 27.67 10.43 3.95
C TYR A 466 26.45 10.95 4.74
N LEU A 467 26.43 12.24 5.10
CA LEU A 467 25.30 12.89 5.77
C LEU A 467 24.03 12.85 4.90
N LEU A 468 24.12 13.30 3.65
CA LEU A 468 22.99 13.29 2.72
C LEU A 468 22.49 11.88 2.42
N TYR A 469 23.39 10.90 2.30
CA TYR A 469 23.00 9.51 2.07
C TYR A 469 22.29 8.90 3.29
N THR A 470 22.85 9.08 4.49
CA THR A 470 22.29 8.54 5.75
C THR A 470 20.95 9.19 6.06
N LEU A 471 20.82 10.52 5.92
CA LEU A 471 19.54 11.21 6.03
C LEU A 471 18.57 10.76 4.94
N GLY A 472 19.04 10.53 3.70
CA GLY A 472 18.23 10.03 2.60
C GLY A 472 17.61 8.66 2.84
N GLN A 473 18.32 7.75 3.53
CA GLN A 473 17.78 6.45 3.94
C GLN A 473 16.65 6.59 4.97
N VAL A 474 16.88 7.39 6.03
CA VAL A 474 15.84 7.66 7.04
C VAL A 474 14.62 8.34 6.40
N PHE A 475 14.86 9.34 5.55
CA PHE A 475 13.82 10.07 4.82
C PHE A 475 12.99 9.16 3.91
N LEU A 476 13.60 8.16 3.25
CA LEU A 476 12.91 7.20 2.41
C LEU A 476 11.84 6.43 3.19
N PHE A 477 12.15 5.96 4.39
CA PHE A 477 11.16 5.33 5.27
C PHE A 477 10.08 6.31 5.69
N CYS A 478 10.48 7.49 6.17
CA CYS A 478 9.56 8.47 6.72
C CYS A 478 8.57 9.00 5.68
N ILE A 479 8.96 9.19 4.41
CA ILE A 479 8.02 9.50 3.31
C ILE A 479 6.94 8.43 3.18
N TYR A 480 7.32 7.14 3.08
CA TYR A 480 6.36 6.09 2.77
C TYR A 480 5.54 5.64 3.99
N GLY A 481 6.09 5.76 5.20
CA GLY A 481 5.34 5.61 6.44
C GLY A 481 4.34 6.75 6.64
N ASN A 482 4.74 8.01 6.42
CA ASN A 482 3.84 9.16 6.50
C ASN A 482 2.72 9.09 5.45
N LYS A 483 3.04 8.70 4.21
CA LYS A 483 2.03 8.51 3.16
C LYS A 483 1.01 7.43 3.53
N LEU A 484 1.41 6.37 4.23
CA LEU A 484 0.45 5.37 4.73
C LEU A 484 -0.50 5.98 5.76
N ILE A 485 0.04 6.77 6.70
CA ILE A 485 -0.74 7.50 7.71
C ILE A 485 -1.75 8.42 7.04
N GLU A 486 -1.32 9.30 6.13
CA GLU A 486 -2.17 10.24 5.36
C GLU A 486 -3.25 9.55 4.52
N GLU A 487 -2.89 8.50 3.77
CA GLU A 487 -3.87 7.77 2.95
C GLU A 487 -4.88 7.04 3.82
N SER A 488 -4.48 6.51 4.98
CA SER A 488 -5.38 5.82 5.91
C SER A 488 -6.36 6.77 6.61
N THR A 489 -5.93 7.94 7.07
CA THR A 489 -6.83 8.94 7.70
C THR A 489 -7.77 9.57 6.69
N SER A 490 -7.31 9.82 5.46
CA SER A 490 -8.15 10.39 4.39
C SER A 490 -9.26 9.46 3.88
N VAL A 491 -9.29 8.17 4.29
CA VAL A 491 -10.49 7.31 4.13
C VAL A 491 -11.69 7.91 4.87
N MET A 492 -11.49 8.46 6.06
CA MET A 492 -12.55 9.14 6.83
C MET A 492 -13.13 10.33 6.05
N GLN A 493 -12.26 11.15 5.45
CA GLN A 493 -12.68 12.30 4.65
C GLN A 493 -13.45 11.84 3.40
N ALA A 494 -12.95 10.85 2.67
CA ALA A 494 -13.64 10.30 1.50
C ALA A 494 -15.00 9.65 1.85
N ALA A 495 -15.14 9.10 3.07
CA ALA A 495 -16.41 8.61 3.59
C ALA A 495 -17.39 9.75 3.87
N TYR A 496 -16.92 10.83 4.49
CA TYR A 496 -17.73 12.00 4.80
C TYR A 496 -18.18 12.79 3.55
N GLU A 497 -17.34 12.86 2.51
CA GLU A 497 -17.63 13.51 1.21
C GLU A 497 -18.58 12.68 0.30
N SER A 498 -18.93 11.46 0.70
CA SER A 498 -19.91 10.64 0.00
C SER A 498 -21.36 11.13 0.28
N PRO A 499 -22.35 10.84 -0.58
CA PRO A 499 -23.74 11.26 -0.36
C PRO A 499 -24.49 10.36 0.64
N TRP A 500 -23.89 10.14 1.83
CA TRP A 500 -24.36 9.22 2.87
C TRP A 500 -25.69 9.65 3.52
N TYR A 501 -26.02 10.94 3.49
CA TYR A 501 -27.22 11.49 4.12
C TYR A 501 -28.53 11.01 3.44
N ASP A 502 -28.51 10.79 2.13
CA ASP A 502 -29.63 10.24 1.33
C ASP A 502 -29.71 8.70 1.34
N CYS A 503 -28.84 8.01 2.07
CA CYS A 503 -28.72 6.55 2.02
C CYS A 503 -29.65 5.81 2.99
N THR A 504 -29.79 4.50 2.80
CA THR A 504 -30.43 3.60 3.76
C THR A 504 -29.72 3.61 5.12
N GLU A 505 -30.45 3.27 6.19
CA GLU A 505 -29.89 3.26 7.55
C GLU A 505 -28.71 2.30 7.72
N GLU A 506 -28.68 1.16 7.00
CA GLU A 506 -27.52 0.26 6.97
C GLU A 506 -26.26 0.95 6.40
N ALA A 507 -26.41 1.71 5.32
CA ALA A 507 -25.31 2.44 4.69
C ALA A 507 -24.83 3.61 5.55
N LYS A 508 -25.73 4.31 6.25
CA LYS A 508 -25.38 5.33 7.25
C LYS A 508 -24.57 4.72 8.41
N ALA A 509 -25.04 3.61 8.97
CA ALA A 509 -24.34 2.90 10.04
C ALA A 509 -22.96 2.38 9.58
N PHE A 510 -22.85 1.87 8.35
CA PHE A 510 -21.57 1.49 7.75
C PHE A 510 -20.59 2.68 7.67
N ILE A 511 -21.02 3.84 7.16
CA ILE A 511 -20.16 5.04 7.08
C ILE A 511 -19.71 5.50 8.48
N GLN A 512 -20.59 5.47 9.49
CA GLN A 512 -20.22 5.78 10.88
C GLN A 512 -19.10 4.86 11.40
N ILE A 513 -19.22 3.55 11.16
CA ILE A 513 -18.19 2.56 11.54
C ILE A 513 -16.88 2.80 10.78
N VAL A 514 -16.95 3.10 9.47
CA VAL A 514 -15.77 3.41 8.65
C VAL A 514 -15.06 4.65 9.17
N CYS A 515 -15.77 5.72 9.49
CA CYS A 515 -15.19 6.93 10.08
C CYS A 515 -14.52 6.62 11.43
N GLN A 516 -15.21 5.94 12.35
CA GLN A 516 -14.64 5.56 13.66
C GLN A 516 -13.39 4.68 13.54
N LYS A 517 -13.33 3.77 12.56
CA LYS A 517 -12.13 2.93 12.33
C LYS A 517 -11.00 3.70 11.66
N SER A 518 -11.31 4.60 10.73
CA SER A 518 -10.32 5.40 9.97
C SER A 518 -9.71 6.55 10.78
N GLN A 519 -10.35 6.95 11.91
CA GLN A 519 -9.75 7.88 12.87
C GLN A 519 -8.42 7.38 13.46
N ARG A 520 -8.26 6.05 13.61
CA ARG A 520 -6.98 5.45 13.99
C ARG A 520 -6.21 5.12 12.71
N ALA A 521 -5.27 5.99 12.36
CA ALA A 521 -4.38 5.81 11.23
C ALA A 521 -3.66 4.45 11.26
N MET A 522 -3.46 3.86 10.08
CA MET A 522 -2.50 2.78 9.89
C MET A 522 -1.09 3.39 9.87
N SER A 523 -0.20 2.89 10.71
CA SER A 523 1.20 3.31 10.80
C SER A 523 2.09 2.08 10.91
N ILE A 524 3.38 2.26 10.60
CA ILE A 524 4.41 1.24 10.86
C ILE A 524 5.23 1.69 12.06
N SER A 525 5.41 0.80 13.03
CA SER A 525 6.28 1.04 14.17
C SER A 525 7.67 0.38 14.04
N GLY A 526 8.70 1.10 14.50
CA GLY A 526 10.04 0.54 14.72
C GLY A 526 10.05 -0.29 16.00
N ALA A 527 9.55 -1.53 15.92
CA ALA A 527 9.42 -2.45 17.05
C ALA A 527 8.71 -1.83 18.28
N LYS A 528 7.67 -1.01 18.02
CA LYS A 528 6.86 -0.26 19.00
C LYS A 528 7.55 0.86 19.77
N PHE A 529 8.82 1.19 19.46
CA PHE A 529 9.51 2.35 20.08
C PHE A 529 9.08 3.69 19.48
N PHE A 530 8.87 3.74 18.17
CA PHE A 530 8.49 4.95 17.43
C PHE A 530 7.62 4.59 16.22
N THR A 531 6.82 5.53 15.74
CA THR A 531 6.08 5.43 14.48
C THR A 531 6.87 6.09 13.36
N VAL A 532 6.89 5.47 12.18
CA VAL A 532 7.57 6.02 11.00
C VAL A 532 6.70 7.10 10.35
N SER A 533 6.97 8.37 10.68
CA SER A 533 6.28 9.56 10.16
C SER A 533 7.27 10.62 9.69
N LEU A 534 6.78 11.67 9.02
CA LEU A 534 7.62 12.80 8.64
C LEU A 534 8.08 13.62 9.88
N ASP A 535 7.29 13.62 10.95
CA ASP A 535 7.65 14.24 12.24
C ASP A 535 8.84 13.55 12.90
N LEU A 536 8.97 12.22 12.76
CA LEU A 536 10.15 11.49 13.20
C LEU A 536 11.40 11.96 12.45
N PHE A 537 11.30 12.14 11.12
CA PHE A 537 12.41 12.67 10.34
C PHE A 537 12.78 14.10 10.74
N ALA A 538 11.79 14.98 10.95
CA ALA A 538 12.00 16.33 11.44
C ALA A 538 12.68 16.34 12.83
N SER A 539 12.28 15.42 13.71
CA SER A 539 12.89 15.24 15.04
C SER A 539 14.34 14.77 14.97
N VAL A 540 14.64 13.80 14.09
CA VAL A 540 16.02 13.32 13.85
C VAL A 540 16.89 14.43 13.25
N LEU A 541 16.39 15.16 12.24
CA LEU A 541 17.11 16.27 11.62
C LEU A 541 17.38 17.41 12.62
N GLY A 542 16.37 17.76 13.42
CA GLY A 542 16.50 18.73 14.52
C GLY A 542 17.56 18.30 15.52
N ALA A 543 17.52 17.06 16.00
CA ALA A 543 18.51 16.52 16.93
C ALA A 543 19.95 16.56 16.38
N VAL A 544 20.15 16.21 15.10
CA VAL A 544 21.46 16.28 14.43
C VAL A 544 21.98 17.72 14.35
N VAL A 545 21.13 18.69 14.00
CA VAL A 545 21.50 20.11 13.93
C VAL A 545 21.77 20.68 15.32
N THR A 546 20.93 20.37 16.32
CA THR A 546 21.14 20.79 17.71
C THR A 546 22.45 20.24 18.27
N TYR A 547 22.72 18.94 18.07
CA TYR A 547 23.96 18.32 18.53
C TYR A 547 25.19 18.92 17.85
N PHE A 548 25.15 19.13 16.53
CA PHE A 548 26.20 19.81 15.78
C PHE A 548 26.46 21.25 16.27
N MET A 549 25.39 22.03 16.49
CA MET A 549 25.53 23.41 17.00
C MET A 549 26.09 23.45 18.43
N VAL A 550 25.73 22.49 19.28
CA VAL A 550 26.35 22.35 20.61
C VAL A 550 27.82 21.98 20.50
N LEU A 551 28.20 21.05 19.62
CA LEU A 551 29.62 20.70 19.40
C LEU A 551 30.44 21.89 18.88
N ILE A 552 29.87 22.76 18.03
CA ILE A 552 30.54 24.01 17.60
C ILE A 552 30.82 24.95 18.78
N GLN A 553 29.93 25.03 19.78
CA GLN A 553 30.11 25.89 20.95
C GLN A 553 31.06 25.29 22.01
N LEU A 554 31.36 23.99 21.92
CA LEU A 554 32.26 23.25 22.81
C LEU A 554 33.67 23.07 22.21
N LYS A 555 33.93 23.64 21.02
CA LYS A 555 35.19 23.60 20.29
C LYS A 555 35.86 24.97 20.30
#